data_AF-A0A6G9SR47-F1
#
_entry.id   AF-A0A6G9SR47-F1
#
_cell.length_a   1.000
_cell.length_b   1.000
_cell.length_c   1.000
_cell.angle_alpha   90.00
_cell.angle_beta   90.00
_cell.angle_gamma   90.00
#
_symmetry.space_group_name_H-M   'P 1'
#
loop_
_entity.id
_entity.type
_entity.pdbx_description
1 polymer ?
#
loop_
_entity_poly.entity_id
_entity_poly.type
_entity_poly.pdbx_seq_one_letter_code
_entity_poly.pdbx_strand_id
1 'polypeptide(L)'
;MKKFQLIKSGIIATSAIGALTAPLSAFAIPYQGATVYKAMDGSNQVVVFSATPGSRISVNLGSSPRPVARLAGSCGEVRISPPASGDFTGLQVDGTAIDASTLLTQTLPSCVSGAFSETRNTNFKTPTGQVVVVNKTPGSAVSVSLPSAVTRSVTVGACGFGVLRASSGQTLPTSFLVNTTSYTIASLPNSVNVPYCRTINGTPYGYVPTSWLP
;
A
#
# COMPACT_ATOMS: atom_id res chain seq x y z
N MET A 1 36.62 -86.56 10.04
CA MET A 1 37.34 -85.80 8.98
C MET A 1 36.88 -84.35 9.02
N LYS A 2 37.82 -83.40 9.13
CA LYS A 2 37.63 -81.95 9.19
C LYS A 2 37.15 -81.37 7.85
N LYS A 3 36.52 -80.18 7.89
CA LYS A 3 36.42 -79.06 6.89
C LYS A 3 34.96 -78.57 6.78
N PHE A 4 34.59 -77.30 6.69
CA PHE A 4 35.27 -75.98 6.68
C PHE A 4 34.20 -74.96 7.14
N GLN A 5 34.58 -73.95 7.94
CA GLN A 5 33.74 -72.78 8.22
C GLN A 5 33.72 -71.83 7.01
N LEU A 6 32.60 -71.11 6.81
CA LEU A 6 32.65 -69.78 6.22
C LEU A 6 31.61 -68.86 6.88
N ILE A 7 32.13 -67.87 7.59
CA ILE A 7 31.44 -66.72 8.17
C ILE A 7 31.11 -65.76 7.03
N LYS A 8 29.84 -65.36 6.88
CA LYS A 8 29.45 -64.25 5.99
C LYS A 8 28.94 -63.09 6.84
N SER A 9 29.83 -62.15 7.11
CA SER A 9 29.54 -60.83 7.63
C SER A 9 28.80 -60.03 6.56
N GLY A 10 27.55 -59.64 6.85
CA GLY A 10 26.73 -58.77 6.00
C GLY A 10 26.62 -57.38 6.62
N ILE A 11 27.12 -56.40 5.89
CA ILE A 11 27.27 -54.98 6.21
C ILE A 11 25.94 -54.34 6.63
N ILE A 12 25.92 -53.68 7.79
CA ILE A 12 24.86 -52.74 8.18
C ILE A 12 25.08 -51.47 7.35
N ALA A 13 24.34 -51.33 6.25
CA ALA A 13 24.25 -50.09 5.51
C ALA A 13 23.30 -49.15 6.24
N THR A 14 23.85 -48.27 7.07
CA THR A 14 23.14 -47.11 7.62
C THR A 14 22.91 -46.13 6.48
N SER A 15 21.79 -46.27 5.77
CA SER A 15 21.31 -45.23 4.85
C SER A 15 20.88 -44.03 5.67
N ALA A 16 21.73 -43.00 5.68
CA ALA A 16 21.36 -41.66 6.09
C ALA A 16 20.19 -41.20 5.21
N ILE A 17 18.99 -41.14 5.79
CA ILE A 17 17.83 -40.48 5.17
C ILE A 17 18.08 -38.98 5.30
N GLY A 18 18.91 -38.45 4.40
CA GLY A 18 18.88 -37.04 4.07
C GLY A 18 17.57 -36.78 3.36
N ALA A 19 16.59 -36.22 4.06
CA ALA A 19 15.35 -35.78 3.47
C ALA A 19 15.63 -34.58 2.55
N LEU A 20 15.99 -34.86 1.29
CA LEU A 20 15.83 -33.94 0.19
C LEU A 20 14.33 -33.87 -0.11
N THR A 21 13.63 -32.95 0.56
CA THR A 21 12.21 -32.70 0.29
C THR A 21 12.07 -32.15 -1.13
N ALA A 22 11.30 -32.87 -1.95
CA ALA A 22 11.01 -32.50 -3.34
C ALA A 22 10.38 -31.09 -3.42
N PRO A 23 10.68 -30.31 -4.47
CA PRO A 23 10.15 -28.96 -4.62
C PRO A 23 8.66 -29.02 -4.96
N LEU A 24 7.82 -28.45 -4.10
CA LEU A 24 6.43 -28.17 -4.44
C LEU A 24 6.43 -27.12 -5.56
N SER A 25 5.76 -27.43 -6.66
CA SER A 25 5.59 -26.53 -7.80
C SER A 25 4.91 -25.23 -7.36
N ALA A 26 5.58 -24.10 -7.64
CA ALA A 26 5.14 -22.70 -7.82
C ALA A 26 4.00 -22.08 -6.97
N PHE A 27 3.45 -22.73 -5.96
CA PHE A 27 2.46 -22.11 -5.09
C PHE A 27 3.14 -21.38 -3.93
N ALA A 28 2.65 -20.19 -3.63
CA ALA A 28 3.15 -19.38 -2.54
C ALA A 28 3.01 -20.12 -1.21
N ILE A 29 4.10 -20.25 -0.46
CA ILE A 29 4.08 -20.87 0.86
C ILE A 29 3.56 -19.81 1.86
N PRO A 30 2.41 -20.00 2.52
CA PRO A 30 1.95 -19.08 3.55
C PRO A 30 2.85 -19.16 4.79
N TYR A 31 2.96 -18.09 5.56
CA TYR A 31 3.72 -18.09 6.81
C TYR A 31 2.78 -18.37 7.99
N GLN A 32 2.99 -19.48 8.71
CA GLN A 32 2.12 -19.91 9.81
C GLN A 32 0.63 -19.97 9.41
N GLY A 33 0.34 -20.39 8.18
CA GLY A 33 -1.02 -20.42 7.62
C GLY A 33 -1.56 -19.05 7.16
N ALA A 34 -0.84 -17.94 7.40
CA ALA A 34 -1.24 -16.61 6.93
C ALA A 34 -0.73 -16.33 5.51
N THR A 35 -1.62 -15.85 4.65
CA THR A 35 -1.31 -15.41 3.28
C THR A 35 -0.88 -13.95 3.21
N VAL A 36 -1.02 -13.20 4.29
CA VAL A 36 -0.53 -11.82 4.44
C VAL A 36 0.28 -11.75 5.73
N TYR A 37 1.54 -11.36 5.63
CA TYR A 37 2.45 -11.27 6.76
C TYR A 37 3.46 -10.14 6.55
N LYS A 38 4.16 -9.74 7.61
CA LYS A 38 5.24 -8.75 7.53
C LYS A 38 6.60 -9.44 7.57
N ALA A 39 7.58 -8.79 6.97
CA ALA A 39 8.97 -9.21 6.95
C ALA A 39 9.90 -8.00 6.93
N MET A 40 11.20 -8.22 7.10
CA MET A 40 12.24 -7.24 6.82
C MET A 40 12.93 -7.59 5.50
N ASP A 41 13.16 -6.57 4.68
CA ASP A 41 14.10 -6.62 3.56
C ASP A 41 15.21 -5.58 3.81
N GLY A 42 16.34 -6.07 4.28
CA GLY A 42 17.36 -5.24 4.91
C GLY A 42 16.78 -4.51 6.13
N SER A 43 16.90 -3.18 6.14
CA SER A 43 16.35 -2.34 7.22
C SER A 43 14.91 -1.88 6.97
N ASN A 44 14.28 -2.30 5.87
CA ASN A 44 12.94 -1.86 5.50
C ASN A 44 11.90 -2.91 5.85
N GLN A 45 10.87 -2.50 6.58
CA GLN A 45 9.71 -3.34 6.80
C GLN A 45 8.85 -3.42 5.53
N VAL A 46 8.44 -4.64 5.17
CA VAL A 46 7.60 -4.91 4.01
C VAL A 46 6.42 -5.79 4.40
N VAL A 47 5.37 -5.76 3.57
CA VAL A 47 4.27 -6.72 3.64
C VAL A 47 4.40 -7.70 2.49
N VAL A 48 4.31 -8.98 2.80
CA VAL A 48 4.40 -10.07 1.84
C VAL A 48 3.03 -10.70 1.68
N PHE A 49 2.68 -11.01 0.44
CA PHE A 49 1.47 -11.71 0.05
C PHE A 49 1.83 -13.06 -0.57
N SER A 50 1.19 -14.11 -0.09
CA SER A 50 1.19 -15.43 -0.70
C SER A 50 -0.10 -15.59 -1.50
N ALA A 51 0.01 -15.62 -2.83
CA ALA A 51 -1.13 -15.63 -3.75
C ALA A 51 -0.80 -16.38 -5.06
N THR A 52 -1.76 -16.45 -5.98
CA THR A 52 -1.59 -17.12 -7.26
C THR A 52 -0.50 -16.44 -8.10
N PRO A 53 0.48 -17.19 -8.65
CA PRO A 53 1.50 -16.65 -9.55
C PRO A 53 0.90 -15.84 -10.71
N GLY A 54 1.51 -14.69 -11.02
CA GLY A 54 1.08 -13.81 -12.11
C GLY A 54 -0.16 -12.96 -11.81
N SER A 55 -0.81 -13.14 -10.65
CA SER A 55 -1.93 -12.29 -10.23
C SER A 55 -1.47 -10.89 -9.81
N ARG A 56 -2.44 -9.98 -9.67
CA ARG A 56 -2.23 -8.63 -9.13
C ARG A 56 -3.10 -8.42 -7.90
N ILE A 57 -2.50 -7.88 -6.85
CA ILE A 57 -3.16 -7.55 -5.60
C ILE A 57 -3.31 -6.04 -5.53
N SER A 58 -4.55 -5.57 -5.41
CA SER A 58 -4.83 -4.14 -5.18
C SER A 58 -4.81 -3.87 -3.68
N VAL A 59 -3.91 -2.98 -3.26
CA VAL A 59 -3.76 -2.58 -1.86
C VAL A 59 -4.14 -1.12 -1.71
N ASN A 60 -5.18 -0.85 -0.92
CA ASN A 60 -5.55 0.50 -0.52
C ASN A 60 -4.75 0.90 0.73
N LEU A 61 -3.90 1.91 0.60
CA LEU A 61 -3.02 2.41 1.65
C LEU A 61 -3.64 3.56 2.47
N GLY A 62 -4.95 3.77 2.34
CA GLY A 62 -5.65 4.90 2.92
C GLY A 62 -5.50 6.16 2.08
N SER A 63 -5.71 7.31 2.71
CA SER A 63 -5.63 8.62 2.04
C SER A 63 -4.34 9.34 2.42
N SER A 64 -3.63 9.87 1.42
CA SER A 64 -2.46 10.72 1.63
C SER A 64 -2.75 12.14 1.16
N PRO A 65 -2.35 13.17 1.92
CA PRO A 65 -2.38 14.56 1.46
C PRO A 65 -1.64 14.68 0.13
N ARG A 66 -2.28 15.34 -0.85
CA ARG A 66 -1.68 15.63 -2.15
C ARG A 66 -1.70 17.15 -2.38
N PRO A 67 -0.66 17.87 -1.91
CA PRO A 67 -0.61 19.32 -2.08
C PRO A 67 -0.47 19.66 -3.56
N VAL A 68 -1.28 20.61 -4.00
CA VAL A 68 -1.24 21.21 -5.34
C VAL A 68 -1.26 22.73 -5.19
N ALA A 69 -0.42 23.42 -5.95
CA ALA A 69 -0.51 24.87 -6.04
C ALA A 69 -1.68 25.24 -6.95
N ARG A 70 -2.55 26.13 -6.48
CA ARG A 70 -3.61 26.77 -7.27
C ARG A 70 -3.40 28.28 -7.24
N LEU A 71 -3.59 28.94 -8.38
CA LEU A 71 -3.59 30.39 -8.41
C LEU A 71 -4.91 30.92 -7.87
N ALA A 72 -4.84 31.90 -6.96
CA ALA A 72 -5.99 32.67 -6.57
C ALA A 72 -6.50 33.48 -7.77
N GLY A 73 -7.81 33.48 -7.97
CA GLY A 73 -8.49 34.24 -9.00
C GLY A 73 -8.30 35.75 -8.84
N SER A 74 -8.80 36.50 -9.82
CA SER A 74 -8.68 37.96 -9.84
C SER A 74 -9.35 38.64 -8.65
N CYS A 75 -10.29 37.97 -7.98
CA CYS A 75 -10.96 38.46 -6.78
C CYS A 75 -10.42 37.86 -5.48
N GLY A 76 -9.26 37.20 -5.56
CA GLY A 76 -8.64 36.59 -4.39
C GLY A 76 -9.35 35.30 -3.95
N GLU A 77 -10.02 34.62 -4.88
CA GLU A 77 -10.72 33.37 -4.59
C GLU A 77 -9.98 32.14 -5.11
N VAL A 78 -9.98 31.06 -4.32
CA VAL A 78 -9.51 29.75 -4.75
C VAL A 78 -10.69 28.81 -4.79
N ARG A 79 -10.98 28.30 -5.99
CA ARG A 79 -12.06 27.35 -6.23
C ARG A 79 -11.51 25.93 -6.19
N ILE A 80 -12.11 25.09 -5.35
CA ILE A 80 -11.71 23.70 -5.16
C ILE A 80 -12.90 22.84 -5.57
N SER A 81 -12.75 22.15 -6.70
CA SER A 81 -13.78 21.25 -7.21
C SER A 81 -14.02 20.10 -6.25
N PRO A 82 -15.27 19.60 -6.16
CA PRO A 82 -15.54 18.39 -5.39
C PRO A 82 -14.68 17.23 -5.91
N PRO A 83 -14.05 16.45 -5.01
CA PRO A 83 -13.34 15.24 -5.43
C PRO A 83 -14.34 14.20 -5.96
N ALA A 84 -13.84 13.16 -6.63
CA ALA A 84 -14.68 12.07 -7.11
C ALA A 84 -15.45 11.35 -5.98
N SER A 85 -14.92 11.35 -4.75
CA SER A 85 -15.59 10.85 -3.56
C SER A 85 -16.75 11.75 -3.09
N GLY A 86 -16.80 13.01 -3.53
CA GLY A 86 -17.72 14.03 -3.03
C GLY A 86 -17.36 14.61 -1.65
N ASP A 87 -16.34 14.06 -0.98
CA ASP A 87 -15.97 14.42 0.39
C ASP A 87 -14.66 15.21 0.46
N PHE A 88 -14.69 16.34 1.15
CA PHE A 88 -13.53 17.22 1.39
C PHE A 88 -12.81 16.92 2.72
N THR A 89 -13.05 15.77 3.36
CA THR A 89 -12.37 15.38 4.60
C THR A 89 -10.86 15.56 4.51
N GLY A 90 -10.30 16.32 5.45
CA GLY A 90 -8.87 16.63 5.53
C GLY A 90 -8.38 17.72 4.57
N LEU A 91 -9.29 18.47 3.93
CA LEU A 91 -8.94 19.63 3.12
C LEU A 91 -8.12 20.64 3.94
N GLN A 92 -7.01 21.07 3.37
CA GLN A 92 -6.16 22.14 3.88
C GLN A 92 -5.86 23.15 2.79
N VAL A 93 -5.83 24.43 3.17
CA VAL A 93 -5.42 25.53 2.31
C VAL A 93 -4.38 26.38 3.03
N ASP A 94 -3.20 26.49 2.45
CA ASP A 94 -1.99 27.05 3.07
C ASP A 94 -1.70 26.45 4.45
N GLY A 95 -1.87 25.12 4.57
CA GLY A 95 -1.69 24.38 5.82
C GLY A 95 -2.82 24.56 6.85
N THR A 96 -3.79 25.44 6.58
CA THR A 96 -4.95 25.64 7.46
C THR A 96 -6.06 24.66 7.08
N ALA A 97 -6.53 23.86 8.03
CA ALA A 97 -7.65 22.95 7.81
C ALA A 97 -8.94 23.71 7.52
N ILE A 98 -9.70 23.25 6.52
CA ILE A 98 -11.02 23.78 6.18
C ILE A 98 -12.04 22.64 6.32
N ASP A 99 -12.97 22.80 7.27
CA ASP A 99 -14.10 21.89 7.39
C ASP A 99 -15.20 22.28 6.41
N ALA A 100 -15.22 21.63 5.25
CA ALA A 100 -16.22 21.89 4.22
C ALA A 100 -17.66 21.54 4.63
N SER A 101 -17.86 20.72 5.67
CA SER A 101 -19.19 20.33 6.13
C SER A 101 -19.95 21.49 6.76
N THR A 102 -19.22 22.41 7.41
CA THR A 102 -19.77 23.58 8.11
C THR A 102 -19.97 24.81 7.22
N LEU A 103 -19.42 24.79 5.99
CA LEU A 103 -19.52 25.92 5.07
C LEU A 103 -20.94 26.10 4.54
N LEU A 104 -21.42 27.34 4.56
CA LEU A 104 -22.70 27.72 3.97
C LEU A 104 -22.65 27.59 2.44
N THR A 105 -23.75 27.15 1.83
CA THR A 105 -23.90 27.11 0.37
C THR A 105 -24.38 28.46 -0.14
N GLN A 106 -23.65 29.08 -1.06
CA GLN A 106 -23.95 30.39 -1.62
C GLN A 106 -23.52 30.46 -3.09
N THR A 107 -24.24 31.21 -3.92
CA THR A 107 -23.82 31.48 -5.30
C THR A 107 -22.53 32.31 -5.30
N LEU A 108 -21.65 32.02 -6.25
CA LEU A 108 -20.40 32.74 -6.44
C LEU A 108 -20.66 34.10 -7.11
N PRO A 109 -20.33 35.23 -6.46
CA PRO A 109 -20.51 36.55 -7.07
C PRO A 109 -19.61 36.74 -8.29
N SER A 110 -19.96 37.71 -9.14
CA SER A 110 -19.08 38.14 -10.22
C SER A 110 -17.87 38.90 -9.66
N CYS A 111 -16.78 38.91 -10.43
CA CYS A 111 -15.58 39.63 -10.07
C CYS A 111 -15.54 40.97 -10.81
N VAL A 112 -15.47 42.09 -10.07
CA VAL A 112 -15.46 43.45 -10.62
C VAL A 112 -14.28 44.21 -10.04
N SER A 113 -13.34 44.63 -10.90
CA SER A 113 -12.16 45.43 -10.51
C SER A 113 -11.32 44.82 -9.37
N GLY A 114 -11.22 43.50 -9.32
CA GLY A 114 -10.41 42.78 -8.33
C GLY A 114 -11.11 42.47 -7.00
N ALA A 115 -12.40 42.76 -6.87
CA ALA A 115 -13.22 42.41 -5.72
C ALA A 115 -14.56 41.76 -6.15
N PHE A 116 -15.12 40.91 -5.29
CA PHE A 116 -16.44 40.35 -5.57
C PHE A 116 -17.51 41.45 -5.60
N SER A 117 -18.47 41.35 -6.53
CA SER A 117 -19.61 42.26 -6.62
C SER A 117 -20.44 42.31 -5.32
N GLU A 118 -20.41 41.22 -4.56
CA GLU A 118 -20.93 41.11 -3.20
C GLU A 118 -19.81 40.62 -2.29
N THR A 119 -19.53 41.34 -1.21
CA THR A 119 -18.43 40.99 -0.31
C THR A 119 -18.64 39.61 0.34
N ARG A 120 -17.58 38.78 0.33
CA ARG A 120 -17.55 37.47 0.98
C ARG A 120 -16.34 37.40 1.91
N ASN A 121 -16.59 37.43 3.21
CA ASN A 121 -15.54 37.44 4.23
C ASN A 121 -15.20 36.04 4.76
N THR A 122 -16.01 35.04 4.42
CA THR A 122 -15.86 33.66 4.89
C THR A 122 -15.88 32.70 3.71
N ASN A 123 -15.17 31.59 3.85
CA ASN A 123 -15.21 30.49 2.89
C ASN A 123 -16.64 29.96 2.77
N PHE A 124 -17.01 29.45 1.60
CA PHE A 124 -18.36 28.95 1.33
C PHE A 124 -18.35 27.83 0.29
N LYS A 125 -19.48 27.16 0.10
CA LYS A 125 -19.69 26.19 -0.98
C LYS A 125 -20.56 26.80 -2.08
N THR A 126 -20.27 26.49 -3.34
CA THR A 126 -21.22 26.81 -4.43
C THR A 126 -22.37 25.80 -4.46
N PRO A 127 -23.50 26.10 -5.14
CA PRO A 127 -24.55 25.11 -5.39
C PRO A 127 -24.06 23.87 -6.17
N THR A 128 -22.94 24.01 -6.90
CA THR A 128 -22.27 22.89 -7.60
C THR A 128 -21.32 22.09 -6.70
N GLY A 129 -21.27 22.39 -5.40
CA GLY A 129 -20.44 21.67 -4.43
C GLY A 129 -18.96 22.04 -4.42
N GLN A 130 -18.56 23.12 -5.08
CA GLN A 130 -17.18 23.60 -5.03
C GLN A 130 -16.95 24.34 -3.71
N VAL A 131 -15.82 24.10 -3.06
CA VAL A 131 -15.38 24.94 -1.93
C VAL A 131 -14.69 26.17 -2.50
N VAL A 132 -15.13 27.35 -2.09
CA VAL A 132 -14.53 28.64 -2.43
C VAL A 132 -13.87 29.20 -1.19
N VAL A 133 -12.54 29.34 -1.27
CA VAL A 133 -11.74 30.01 -0.25
C VAL A 133 -11.52 31.44 -0.69
N VAL A 134 -11.85 32.39 0.18
CA VAL A 134 -11.81 33.82 -0.12
C VAL A 134 -10.63 34.50 0.60
N ASN A 135 -10.45 35.80 0.36
CA ASN A 135 -9.42 36.62 1.01
C ASN A 135 -7.98 36.15 0.75
N LYS A 136 -7.72 35.55 -0.41
CA LYS A 136 -6.36 35.31 -0.89
C LYS A 136 -5.87 36.50 -1.70
N THR A 137 -4.56 36.68 -1.80
CA THR A 137 -4.00 37.72 -2.67
C THR A 137 -4.25 37.35 -4.13
N PRO A 138 -4.90 38.19 -4.95
CA PRO A 138 -5.13 37.89 -6.36
C PRO A 138 -3.84 37.50 -7.09
N GLY A 139 -3.88 36.42 -7.89
CA GLY A 139 -2.73 35.92 -8.64
C GLY A 139 -1.65 35.21 -7.81
N SER A 140 -1.79 35.14 -6.48
CA SER A 140 -0.85 34.40 -5.63
C SER A 140 -1.05 32.88 -5.75
N ALA A 141 0.04 32.13 -5.59
CA ALA A 141 -0.02 30.69 -5.47
C ALA A 141 -0.47 30.29 -4.06
N VAL A 142 -1.53 29.50 -3.99
CA VAL A 142 -2.13 28.98 -2.76
C VAL A 142 -1.95 27.47 -2.75
N SER A 143 -1.45 26.93 -1.65
CA SER A 143 -1.29 25.49 -1.49
C SER A 143 -2.62 24.87 -1.09
N VAL A 144 -3.18 24.01 -1.93
CA VAL A 144 -4.38 23.23 -1.62
C VAL A 144 -3.99 21.78 -1.45
N SER A 145 -4.23 21.21 -0.28
CA SER A 145 -3.99 19.80 -0.01
C SER A 145 -5.31 19.14 0.33
N LEU A 146 -5.70 18.15 -0.48
CA LEU A 146 -6.85 17.31 -0.21
C LEU A 146 -6.38 15.85 -0.22
N PRO A 147 -6.59 15.10 0.88
CA PRO A 147 -6.22 13.71 0.92
C PRO A 147 -6.92 12.92 -0.18
N SER A 148 -6.15 12.16 -0.94
CA SER A 148 -6.67 11.26 -1.97
C SER A 148 -6.32 9.82 -1.62
N ALA A 149 -7.24 8.90 -1.88
CA ALA A 149 -7.00 7.48 -1.71
C ALA A 149 -5.78 7.03 -2.52
N VAL A 150 -4.87 6.32 -1.87
CA VAL A 150 -3.66 5.79 -2.49
C VAL A 150 -3.84 4.28 -2.63
N THR A 151 -4.01 3.83 -3.87
CA THR A 151 -4.06 2.41 -4.19
C THR A 151 -2.78 1.99 -4.90
N ARG A 152 -2.20 0.86 -4.51
CA ARG A 152 -1.03 0.27 -5.17
C ARG A 152 -1.33 -1.14 -5.64
N SER A 153 -0.89 -1.43 -6.85
CA SER A 153 -0.91 -2.79 -7.41
C SER A 153 0.38 -3.51 -7.07
N VAL A 154 0.28 -4.66 -6.42
CA VAL A 154 1.40 -5.57 -6.15
C VAL A 154 1.29 -6.74 -7.12
N THR A 155 2.28 -6.90 -7.99
CA THR A 155 2.36 -8.05 -8.89
C THR A 155 2.94 -9.25 -8.15
N VAL A 156 2.26 -10.39 -8.26
CA VAL A 156 2.68 -11.64 -7.67
C VAL A 156 3.63 -12.36 -8.63
N GLY A 157 4.84 -12.64 -8.16
CA GLY A 157 5.88 -13.29 -8.95
C GLY A 157 5.56 -14.75 -9.28
N ALA A 158 6.45 -15.39 -10.05
CA ALA A 158 6.27 -16.76 -10.53
C ALA A 158 6.25 -17.81 -9.40
N CYS A 159 6.83 -17.51 -8.23
CA CYS A 159 6.75 -18.35 -7.04
C CYS A 159 5.54 -18.05 -6.14
N GLY A 160 4.62 -17.19 -6.58
CA GLY A 160 3.41 -16.84 -5.83
C GLY A 160 3.59 -15.77 -4.74
N PHE A 161 4.76 -15.16 -4.62
CA PHE A 161 5.00 -14.09 -3.66
C PHE A 161 4.85 -12.69 -4.29
N GLY A 162 4.09 -11.82 -3.64
CA GLY A 162 4.05 -10.38 -3.90
C GLY A 162 4.62 -9.62 -2.70
N VAL A 163 5.33 -8.51 -2.93
CA VAL A 163 5.90 -7.70 -1.84
C VAL A 163 5.46 -6.24 -1.98
N LEU A 164 4.75 -5.74 -0.98
CA LEU A 164 4.48 -4.32 -0.80
C LEU A 164 5.59 -3.70 0.05
N ARG A 165 6.31 -2.77 -0.58
CA ARG A 165 7.40 -1.99 0.03
C ARG A 165 6.94 -0.57 0.23
N ALA A 166 7.46 0.15 1.21
CA ALA A 166 7.22 1.59 1.27
C ALA A 166 7.76 2.28 0.00
N SER A 167 7.14 3.39 -0.39
CA SER A 167 7.71 4.24 -1.45
C SER A 167 8.99 4.91 -0.93
N SER A 168 9.91 5.27 -1.82
CA SER A 168 11.16 5.95 -1.43
C SER A 168 10.86 7.16 -0.54
N GLY A 169 11.56 7.25 0.60
CA GLY A 169 11.41 8.34 1.58
C GLY A 169 10.14 8.30 2.42
N GLN A 170 9.34 7.22 2.35
CA GLN A 170 8.12 7.06 3.14
C GLN A 170 8.12 5.75 3.94
N THR A 171 7.27 5.66 4.96
CA THR A 171 6.96 4.42 5.65
C THR A 171 5.66 3.81 5.09
N LEU A 172 5.46 2.51 5.30
CA LEU A 172 4.15 1.92 5.06
C LEU A 172 3.15 2.48 6.08
N PRO A 173 1.88 2.72 5.69
CA PRO A 173 0.85 3.12 6.64
C PRO A 173 0.65 2.01 7.69
N THR A 174 0.25 2.41 8.89
CA THR A 174 -0.01 1.48 10.01
C THR A 174 -1.16 0.50 9.70
N SER A 175 -2.09 0.89 8.84
CA SER A 175 -3.20 0.09 8.34
C SER A 175 -3.33 0.19 6.83
N PHE A 176 -3.81 -0.88 6.20
CA PHE A 176 -4.13 -0.93 4.76
C PHE A 176 -5.28 -1.89 4.52
N LEU A 177 -5.90 -1.84 3.34
CA LEU A 177 -6.89 -2.81 2.90
C LEU A 177 -6.39 -3.59 1.69
N VAL A 178 -6.70 -4.89 1.68
CA VAL A 178 -6.62 -5.72 0.49
C VAL A 178 -8.03 -6.13 0.15
N ASN A 179 -8.53 -5.71 -1.01
CA ASN A 179 -9.95 -5.79 -1.35
C ASN A 179 -10.80 -5.11 -0.26
N THR A 180 -11.60 -5.88 0.49
CA THR A 180 -12.44 -5.40 1.60
C THR A 180 -11.88 -5.72 2.98
N THR A 181 -10.77 -6.47 3.07
CA THR A 181 -10.19 -6.89 4.35
C THR A 181 -9.19 -5.85 4.84
N SER A 182 -9.39 -5.35 6.05
CA SER A 182 -8.48 -4.42 6.71
C SER A 182 -7.38 -5.19 7.46
N TYR A 183 -6.14 -4.72 7.32
CA TYR A 183 -4.97 -5.22 8.01
C TYR A 183 -4.29 -4.09 8.76
N THR A 184 -3.74 -4.40 9.94
CA THR A 184 -2.79 -3.52 10.62
C THR A 184 -1.41 -4.16 10.58
N ILE A 185 -0.38 -3.37 10.31
CA ILE A 185 1.00 -3.85 10.27
C ILE A 185 1.40 -4.50 11.60
N ALA A 186 0.88 -3.98 12.72
CA ALA A 186 1.13 -4.53 14.05
C ALA A 186 0.59 -5.96 14.19
N SER A 187 -0.61 -6.24 13.68
CA SER A 187 -1.28 -7.54 13.82
C SER A 187 -0.79 -8.62 12.84
N LEU A 188 -0.01 -8.26 11.82
CA LEU A 188 0.53 -9.24 10.88
C LEU A 188 1.57 -10.15 11.55
N PRO A 189 1.55 -11.48 11.28
CA PRO A 189 2.65 -12.38 11.63
C PRO A 189 3.98 -11.86 11.07
N ASN A 190 5.07 -11.99 11.83
CA ASN A 190 6.38 -11.53 11.41
C ASN A 190 7.28 -12.70 11.02
N SER A 191 7.57 -12.81 9.73
CA SER A 191 8.40 -13.89 9.19
C SER A 191 9.90 -13.61 9.29
N VAL A 192 10.28 -12.45 9.84
CA VAL A 192 11.63 -11.89 9.97
C VAL A 192 12.27 -11.54 8.62
N ASN A 193 12.34 -12.49 7.69
CA ASN A 193 12.91 -12.32 6.36
C ASN A 193 11.87 -12.48 5.26
N VAL A 194 12.08 -11.82 4.13
CA VAL A 194 11.25 -12.01 2.92
C VAL A 194 11.49 -13.39 2.29
N PRO A 195 10.46 -14.03 1.71
CA PRO A 195 10.65 -15.24 0.92
C PRO A 195 11.45 -14.92 -0.34
N TYR A 196 12.15 -15.91 -0.85
CA TYR A 196 13.00 -15.75 -2.02
C TYR A 196 12.49 -16.59 -3.18
N CYS A 197 12.49 -16.03 -4.38
CA CYS A 197 12.05 -16.71 -5.59
C CYS A 197 13.22 -16.82 -6.56
N ARG A 198 13.55 -18.05 -6.99
CA ARG A 198 14.61 -18.34 -7.97
C ARG A 198 14.08 -19.19 -9.10
N THR A 199 14.57 -18.96 -10.31
CA THR A 199 14.29 -19.83 -11.45
C THR A 199 15.46 -20.77 -11.66
N ILE A 200 15.21 -22.07 -11.67
CA ILE A 200 16.21 -23.11 -11.98
C ILE A 200 15.69 -23.89 -13.18
N ASN A 201 16.46 -23.93 -14.26
CA ASN A 201 16.08 -24.62 -15.50
C ASN A 201 14.69 -24.22 -16.02
N GLY A 202 14.37 -22.91 -15.99
CA GLY A 202 13.10 -22.37 -16.44
C GLY A 202 11.91 -22.58 -15.49
N THR A 203 12.09 -23.30 -14.38
CA THR A 203 11.04 -23.53 -13.39
C THR A 203 11.23 -22.61 -12.18
N PRO A 204 10.21 -21.86 -11.73
CA PRO A 204 10.28 -21.03 -10.54
C PRO A 204 10.20 -21.87 -9.25
N TYR A 205 11.08 -21.55 -8.29
CA TYR A 205 11.20 -22.18 -6.99
C TYR A 205 11.16 -21.13 -5.87
N GLY A 206 10.19 -21.27 -4.97
CA GLY A 206 10.11 -20.48 -3.75
C GLY A 206 10.97 -21.09 -2.64
N TYR A 207 11.75 -20.25 -1.98
CA TYR A 207 12.59 -20.60 -0.84
C TYR A 207 12.11 -19.83 0.38
N VAL A 208 11.76 -20.59 1.41
CA VAL A 208 11.42 -20.09 2.74
C VAL A 208 12.26 -20.84 3.79
N PRO A 209 12.56 -20.23 4.95
CA PRO A 209 13.13 -20.96 6.07
C PRO A 209 12.28 -22.18 6.44
N THR A 210 12.93 -23.28 6.84
CA THR A 210 12.24 -24.52 7.23
C THR A 210 11.26 -24.32 8.37
N SER A 211 11.51 -23.34 9.25
CA SER A 211 10.61 -22.93 10.34
C SER A 211 9.27 -22.33 9.89
N TRP A 212 9.05 -22.14 8.58
CA TRP A 212 7.77 -21.67 8.03
C TRP A 212 6.84 -22.81 7.61
N LEU A 213 7.39 -24.02 7.46
CA LEU A 213 6.62 -25.20 7.08
C LEU A 213 5.89 -25.73 8.34
N PRO A 214 4.63 -26.17 8.19
CA PRO A 214 3.84 -26.74 9.29
C PRO A 214 4.41 -28.06 9.81
#